data_AF-A0A377DST8-F1
#
_entry.id   AF-A0A377DST8-F1
#
_cell.length_a   1.000
_cell.length_b   1.000
_cell.length_c   1.000
_cell.angle_alpha   90.00
_cell.angle_beta   90.00
_cell.angle_gamma   90.00
#
_symmetry.space_group_name_H-M   'P 1'
#
loop_
_entity.id
_entity.type
_entity.pdbx_description
1 polymer ?
#
loop_
_entity_poly.entity_id
_entity_poly.type
_entity_poly.pdbx_seq_one_letter_code
_entity_poly.pdbx_strand_id
1 'polypeptide(L)'
;MTGSFLNQGQVCAASSRIYIEAPLFDTLVSGFEQAVKSLQVGPGMSPVAQINPLVSRAHCDKVCSFLDDAQAQQAELIRGRMDQPERGIMLRQRWW
;
A
#
# COMPACT_ATOMS: atom_id res chain seq x y z
N MET A 1 2.48 2.17 -9.94
CA MET A 1 2.26 0.77 -9.51
C MET A 1 3.57 0.07 -9.16
N THR A 2 4.46 -0.24 -10.11
CA THR A 2 5.68 -1.06 -9.86
C THR A 2 6.60 -0.51 -8.76
N GLY A 3 6.85 0.81 -8.73
CA GLY A 3 7.76 1.43 -7.76
C GLY A 3 7.41 1.16 -6.29
N SER A 4 6.13 0.96 -5.95
CA SER A 4 5.69 0.72 -4.57
C SER A 4 5.30 -0.73 -4.28
N PHE A 5 4.76 -1.46 -5.27
CA PHE A 5 4.15 -2.77 -5.05
C PHE A 5 4.96 -3.96 -5.56
N LEU A 6 6.07 -3.73 -6.28
CA LEU A 6 7.00 -4.81 -6.63
C LEU A 6 7.45 -5.52 -5.35
N ASN A 7 7.38 -6.86 -5.35
CA ASN A 7 7.71 -7.68 -4.18
C ASN A 7 7.01 -7.22 -2.88
N GLN A 8 5.77 -6.72 -3.02
CA GLN A 8 4.96 -6.20 -1.91
C GLN A 8 5.67 -5.10 -1.11
N GLY A 9 6.50 -4.30 -1.79
CA GLY A 9 7.27 -3.22 -1.18
C GLY A 9 8.52 -3.69 -0.42
N GLN A 10 8.82 -4.99 -0.40
CA GLN A 10 10.04 -5.56 0.17
C GLN A 10 11.23 -5.36 -0.79
N VAL A 11 11.46 -4.10 -1.16
CA VAL A 11 12.51 -3.64 -2.08
C VAL A 11 13.17 -2.44 -1.45
N CYS A 12 14.51 -2.43 -1.37
CA CYS A 12 15.25 -1.33 -0.74
C CYS A 12 15.01 0.04 -1.39
N ALA A 13 14.68 0.06 -2.67
CA ALA A 13 14.34 1.25 -3.44
C ALA A 13 12.82 1.43 -3.66
N ALA A 14 11.98 0.75 -2.88
CA ALA A 14 10.53 0.93 -2.97
C ALA A 14 10.15 2.39 -2.72
N SER A 15 9.29 2.95 -3.56
CA SER A 15 8.73 4.28 -3.39
C SER A 15 7.78 4.29 -2.20
N SER A 16 8.26 4.80 -1.06
CA SER A 16 7.51 4.94 0.19
C SER A 16 6.68 6.22 0.29
N ARG A 17 6.95 7.20 -0.60
CA ARG A 17 6.20 8.46 -0.73
C ARG A 17 6.02 8.79 -2.20
N ILE A 18 4.83 9.27 -2.56
CA ILE A 18 4.50 9.74 -3.90
C ILE A 18 4.02 11.19 -3.74
N TYR A 19 4.73 12.13 -4.37
CA TYR A 19 4.34 13.53 -4.39
C TYR A 19 3.62 13.82 -5.71
N ILE A 20 2.48 14.48 -5.61
CA ILE A 20 1.61 14.77 -6.75
C ILE A 20 1.35 16.26 -6.77
N GLU A 21 1.48 16.88 -7.95
CA GLU A 21 1.15 18.29 -8.15
C GLU A 21 -0.33 18.54 -7.83
N ALA A 22 -0.63 19.62 -7.10
CA ALA A 22 -1.95 19.87 -6.54
C ALA A 22 -3.13 19.75 -7.53
N PRO A 23 -3.05 20.26 -8.78
CA PRO A 23 -4.15 20.16 -9.74
C PRO A 23 -4.43 18.72 -10.21
N LEU A 24 -3.46 17.81 -10.08
CA LEU A 24 -3.56 16.42 -10.51
C LEU A 24 -3.91 15.46 -9.36
N PHE A 25 -3.95 15.96 -8.13
CA PHE A 25 -4.01 15.14 -6.93
C PHE A 25 -5.21 14.19 -6.91
N ASP A 26 -6.43 14.71 -7.01
CA ASP A 26 -7.64 13.89 -6.88
C ASP A 26 -7.76 12.87 -8.02
N THR A 27 -7.43 13.28 -9.25
CA THR A 27 -7.44 12.41 -10.43
C THR A 27 -6.46 11.25 -10.27
N LEU A 28 -5.23 11.54 -9.86
CA LEU A 28 -4.19 10.51 -9.70
C LEU A 28 -4.44 9.62 -8.50
N VAL A 29 -4.94 10.16 -7.39
CA VAL A 29 -5.31 9.35 -6.21
C VAL A 29 -6.44 8.39 -6.55
N SER A 30 -7.49 8.85 -7.22
CA SER A 30 -8.61 8.01 -7.65
C SER A 30 -8.17 6.91 -8.62
N GLY A 31 -7.39 7.26 -9.64
CA GLY A 31 -6.85 6.28 -10.59
C GLY A 31 -5.91 5.26 -9.92
N PHE A 32 -5.10 5.72 -8.96
CA PHE A 32 -4.22 4.83 -8.20
C PHE A 32 -5.00 3.90 -7.28
N GLU A 33 -6.05 4.38 -6.61
CA GLU A 33 -6.95 3.54 -5.81
C GLU A 33 -7.56 2.43 -6.67
N GLN A 34 -8.05 2.76 -7.87
CA GLN A 34 -8.60 1.78 -8.81
C GLN A 34 -7.55 0.74 -9.24
N ALA A 35 -6.34 1.18 -9.54
CA ALA A 35 -5.24 0.28 -9.90
C ALA A 35 -4.83 -0.64 -8.74
N VAL A 36 -4.84 -0.15 -7.50
CA VAL A 36 -4.61 -0.98 -6.31
C VAL A 36 -5.75 -1.99 -6.10
N LYS A 37 -7.01 -1.58 -6.31
CA LYS A 37 -8.18 -2.47 -6.22
C LYS A 37 -8.14 -3.62 -7.23
N SER A 38 -7.52 -3.43 -8.38
CA SER A 38 -7.43 -4.46 -9.42
C SER A 38 -6.29 -5.47 -9.21
N LEU A 39 -5.44 -5.29 -8.19
CA LEU A 39 -4.34 -6.21 -7.91
C LEU A 39 -4.87 -7.55 -7.41
N GLN A 40 -4.43 -8.63 -8.04
CA GLN A 40 -4.76 -9.99 -7.59
C GLN A 40 -3.88 -10.39 -6.42
N VAL A 41 -4.49 -10.57 -5.25
CA VAL A 41 -3.82 -11.09 -4.04
C VAL A 41 -4.01 -12.59 -3.98
N GLY A 42 -2.93 -13.35 -3.76
CA GLY A 42 -3.01 -14.80 -3.66
C GLY A 42 -1.78 -15.47 -3.07
N PRO A 43 -1.76 -16.82 -3.02
CA PRO A 43 -0.63 -17.59 -2.52
C PRO A 43 0.66 -17.33 -3.33
N GLY A 44 1.83 -17.52 -2.70
CA GLY A 44 3.13 -17.26 -3.33
C GLY A 44 3.43 -18.06 -4.59
N MET A 45 2.81 -19.24 -4.76
CA MET A 45 2.97 -20.09 -5.94
C MET A 45 1.87 -19.88 -7.00
N SER A 46 0.94 -18.95 -6.77
CA SER A 46 -0.12 -18.67 -7.74
C SER A 46 0.45 -17.94 -8.95
N PRO A 47 0.27 -18.45 -10.19
CA PRO A 47 0.76 -17.80 -11.40
C PRO A 47 0.00 -16.52 -11.77
N VAL A 48 -1.16 -16.28 -11.13
CA VAL A 48 -2.01 -15.11 -11.39
C VAL A 48 -1.91 -14.05 -10.29
N ALA A 49 -1.30 -14.37 -9.15
CA ALA A 49 -1.16 -13.44 -8.05
C ALA A 49 -0.09 -12.37 -8.36
N GLN A 50 -0.47 -11.11 -8.22
CA GLN A 50 0.43 -9.96 -8.32
C GLN A 50 0.95 -9.54 -6.94
N ILE A 51 0.17 -9.81 -5.90
CA ILE A 51 0.50 -9.58 -4.49
C ILE A 51 0.42 -10.92 -3.77
N ASN A 52 1.46 -11.25 -3.00
CA ASN A 52 1.57 -12.50 -2.28
C ASN A 52 2.04 -12.25 -0.82
N PRO A 53 2.18 -13.28 0.04
CA PRO A 53 2.54 -13.08 1.43
C PRO A 53 3.90 -12.42 1.64
N LEU A 54 3.99 -11.62 2.71
CA LEU A 54 5.27 -11.09 3.19
C LEU A 54 6.19 -12.20 3.69
N VAL A 55 7.49 -11.91 3.76
CA VAL A 55 8.54 -12.91 4.06
C VAL A 55 8.36 -13.64 5.40
N SER A 56 7.75 -12.99 6.39
CA SER A 56 7.55 -13.57 7.71
C SER A 56 6.41 -12.89 8.47
N ARG A 57 5.92 -13.57 9.51
CA ARG A 57 4.94 -13.00 10.44
C ARG A 57 5.47 -11.74 11.14
N ALA A 58 6.71 -11.79 11.62
CA ALA A 58 7.33 -10.63 12.28
C ALA A 58 7.44 -9.41 11.35
N HIS A 59 7.75 -9.63 10.06
CA HIS A 59 7.74 -8.54 9.09
C HIS A 59 6.32 -8.00 8.85
N CYS A 60 5.33 -8.89 8.75
CA CYS A 60 3.93 -8.51 8.66
C CYS A 60 3.51 -7.64 9.85
N ASP A 61 3.77 -8.08 11.08
CA ASP A 61 3.42 -7.34 12.30
C ASP A 61 4.08 -5.94 12.31
N LYS A 62 5.34 -5.84 11.85
CA LYS A 62 6.01 -4.54 11.68
C LYS A 62 5.32 -3.65 10.65
N VAL A 63 4.92 -4.19 9.49
CA VAL A 63 4.17 -3.44 8.49
C VAL A 63 2.82 -2.95 9.06
N CYS A 64 2.14 -3.78 9.84
CA CYS A 64 0.90 -3.41 10.53
C CYS A 64 1.12 -2.22 11.47
N SER A 65 2.22 -2.19 12.23
CA SER A 65 2.49 -1.11 13.19
C SER A 65 2.60 0.28 12.55
N PHE A 66 3.02 0.38 11.27
CA PHE A 66 3.04 1.66 10.55
C PHE A 66 1.65 2.21 10.26
N LEU A 67 0.63 1.35 10.29
CA LEU A 67 -0.76 1.78 10.16
C LEU A 67 -1.25 2.45 11.44
N ASP A 68 -0.90 1.88 12.59
CA ASP A 68 -1.20 2.48 13.90
C ASP A 68 -0.56 3.87 14.01
N ASP A 69 0.70 3.99 13.58
CA ASP A 69 1.41 5.27 13.50
C ASP A 69 0.70 6.26 12.54
N ALA A 70 0.22 5.78 11.40
CA ALA A 70 -0.50 6.61 10.43
C ALA A 70 -1.83 7.12 11.00
N GLN A 71 -2.56 6.30 11.74
CA GLN A 71 -3.79 6.69 12.43
C GLN A 71 -3.50 7.73 13.52
N ALA A 72 -2.42 7.54 14.30
CA ALA A 72 -1.98 8.51 15.30
C ALA A 72 -1.60 9.86 14.68
N GLN A 73 -1.07 9.84 13.45
CA GLN A 73 -0.74 11.03 12.66
C GLN A 73 -1.92 11.59 11.85
N GLN A 74 -3.14 11.06 12.05
CA GLN A 74 -4.35 11.49 11.35
C GLN A 74 -4.25 11.40 9.82
N ALA A 75 -3.47 10.43 9.30
CA ALA A 75 -3.45 10.11 7.89
C ALA A 75 -4.81 9.53 7.45
N GLU A 76 -5.24 9.89 6.25
CA GLU A 76 -6.44 9.36 5.62
C GLU A 76 -6.14 7.99 5.00
N LEU A 77 -6.89 6.96 5.36
CA LEU A 77 -6.81 5.64 4.73
C LEU A 77 -7.67 5.61 3.46
N ILE A 78 -7.03 5.49 2.30
CA ILE A 78 -7.73 5.44 1.00
C ILE A 78 -8.17 4.00 0.67
N ARG A 79 -7.29 3.01 0.85
CA ARG A 79 -7.59 1.60 0.52
C ARG A 79 -6.87 0.64 1.44
N GLY A 80 -7.50 -0.51 1.66
CA GLY A 80 -6.97 -1.60 2.48
C GLY A 80 -7.78 -1.73 3.76
N ARG A 81 -7.36 -2.61 4.67
CA ARG A 81 -7.98 -2.66 6.00
C ARG A 81 -6.90 -2.86 7.05
N MET A 82 -7.04 -2.14 8.16
CA MET A 82 -6.14 -2.20 9.31
C MET A 82 -6.08 -3.61 9.93
N ASP A 83 -7.15 -4.39 9.79
CA ASP A 83 -7.30 -5.76 10.29
C ASP A 83 -6.91 -6.85 9.27
N GLN A 84 -6.59 -6.50 8.01
CA GLN A 84 -6.19 -7.44 6.94
C GLN A 84 -5.07 -6.84 6.05
N PRO A 85 -3.87 -6.64 6.60
CA PRO A 85 -2.77 -5.98 5.92
C PRO A 85 -2.22 -6.77 4.73
N GLU A 86 -2.40 -8.10 4.71
CA GLU A 86 -2.02 -8.96 3.60
C GLU A 86 -2.76 -8.64 2.28
N ARG A 87 -3.82 -7.82 2.32
CA ARG A 87 -4.58 -7.38 1.14
C ARG A 87 -4.11 -6.04 0.56
N GLY A 88 -3.02 -5.46 1.08
CA GLY A 88 -2.44 -4.21 0.60
C GLY A 88 -3.16 -2.97 1.10
N ILE A 89 -2.40 -1.92 1.46
CA ILE A 89 -2.91 -0.70 2.10
C ILE A 89 -2.32 0.55 1.43
N MET A 90 -3.14 1.58 1.27
CA MET A 90 -2.79 2.90 0.75
C MET A 90 -3.26 3.99 1.73
N LEU A 91 -2.31 4.81 2.17
CA LEU A 91 -2.53 5.93 3.08
C LEU A 91 -2.25 7.24 2.35
N ARG A 92 -2.97 8.30 2.73
CA ARG A 92 -2.77 9.68 2.32
C ARG A 92 -2.45 10.50 3.55
N GLN A 93 -1.38 11.27 3.48
CA GLN A 93 -1.12 12.32 4.45
C GLN A 93 -1.48 13.65 3.80
N ARG A 94 -2.37 14.41 4.45
CA ARG A 94 -2.68 15.77 4.04
C ARG A 94 -1.88 16.71 4.94
N TRP A 95 -0.85 17.30 4.36
CA TRP A 95 -0.28 18.54 4.86
C TRP A 95 -1.06 19.64 4.11
N TRP A 96 -1.39 20.76 4.78
CA TRP A 96 -2.26 21.89 4.35
C TRP A 96 -3.77 21.60 4.12
#